data_AF-A0A1G3CKP8-F1
#
_entry.id   AF-A0A1G3CKP8-F1
#
_cell.length_a   1.000
_cell.length_b   1.000
_cell.length_c   1.000
_cell.angle_alpha   90.00
_cell.angle_beta   90.00
_cell.angle_gamma   90.00
#
_symmetry.space_group_name_H-M   'P 1'
#
loop_
_entity.id
_entity.type
_entity.pdbx_description
1 polymer ?
#
loop_
_entity_poly.entity_id
_entity_poly.type
_entity_poly.pdbx_seq_one_letter_code
_entity_poly.pdbx_strand_id
1 'polypeptide(L)'
;MVDNDYKVGYLAVTNFQENTVRDMDAAIQDLMKKGMKCLVLDLRFNPGGLLNVAVDMADKFLERGVIVSTKGRDKTQNYVYQAHKKGTYPNFPLVVLVNNGSASASEIVAGAIKDHKRGLLLGIKTFGKGSVQSLIPVGDGKAALKLTTARYYTPSGVCIHEKGIEPHVKVQLNFAEIKALHEHLAMINIDAMINETKVNKVNGTETVLKGTVGAKEKPQYIDMQLERAIDIMKGIEVYAKRSGAP
;
A
#
# COMPACT_ATOMS: atom_id res chain seq x y z
N MET A 1 7.87 4.07 -13.26
CA MET A 1 9.09 3.26 -13.11
C MET A 1 10.07 4.08 -12.30
N VAL A 2 10.61 3.53 -11.21
CA VAL A 2 11.61 4.24 -10.38
C VAL A 2 13.04 3.83 -10.72
N ASP A 3 13.22 2.67 -11.37
CA ASP A 3 14.49 2.24 -11.94
C ASP A 3 14.23 1.63 -13.33
N ASN A 4 14.81 2.21 -14.38
CA ASN A 4 14.58 1.78 -15.76
C ASN A 4 15.46 0.61 -16.20
N ASP A 5 16.59 0.38 -15.52
CA ASP A 5 17.55 -0.65 -15.89
C ASP A 5 17.07 -2.02 -15.39
N TYR A 6 16.58 -2.04 -14.15
CA TYR A 6 16.00 -3.22 -13.48
C TYR A 6 14.47 -3.27 -13.59
N LYS A 7 13.86 -2.28 -14.25
CA LYS A 7 12.41 -2.19 -14.50
C LYS A 7 11.59 -2.31 -13.19
N VAL A 8 11.99 -1.54 -12.19
CA VAL A 8 11.32 -1.48 -10.88
C VAL A 8 10.12 -0.55 -10.95
N GLY A 9 8.93 -1.14 -10.86
CA GLY A 9 7.68 -0.41 -10.70
C GLY A 9 7.55 0.13 -9.28
N TYR A 10 6.88 1.28 -9.16
CA TYR A 10 6.55 1.87 -7.88
C TYR A 10 5.09 2.28 -7.90
N LEU A 11 4.37 1.89 -6.87
CA LEU A 11 2.98 2.26 -6.66
C LEU A 11 2.79 2.69 -5.21
N ALA A 12 2.34 3.92 -5.00
CA ALA A 12 1.95 4.40 -3.67
C ALA A 12 0.44 4.35 -3.51
N VAL A 13 -0.03 3.77 -2.40
CA VAL A 13 -1.43 3.81 -2.00
C VAL A 13 -1.51 4.61 -0.72
N THR A 14 -2.09 5.81 -0.79
CA THR A 14 -2.14 6.75 0.34
C THR A 14 -3.40 6.58 1.19
N ASN A 15 -4.46 5.96 0.65
CA ASN A 15 -5.71 5.64 1.34
C ASN A 15 -6.47 4.52 0.59
N PHE A 16 -7.30 3.75 1.30
CA PHE A 16 -8.15 2.70 0.72
C PHE A 16 -9.58 3.22 0.51
N GLN A 17 -9.86 3.68 -0.72
CA GLN A 17 -11.15 4.20 -1.17
C GLN A 17 -11.79 3.28 -2.21
N GLU A 18 -13.05 3.51 -2.56
CA GLU A 18 -13.84 2.65 -3.45
C GLU A 18 -13.14 2.37 -4.80
N ASN A 19 -12.49 3.38 -5.39
CA ASN A 19 -11.83 3.25 -6.70
C ASN A 19 -10.40 2.71 -6.63
N THR A 20 -9.81 2.56 -5.43
CA THR A 20 -8.37 2.28 -5.26
C THR A 20 -7.92 1.02 -6.00
N VAL A 21 -8.72 -0.06 -5.98
CA VAL A 21 -8.34 -1.32 -6.66
C VAL A 21 -8.34 -1.16 -8.17
N ARG A 22 -9.32 -0.45 -8.72
CA ARG A 22 -9.41 -0.18 -10.16
C ARG A 22 -8.23 0.67 -10.63
N ASP A 23 -7.91 1.72 -9.87
CA ASP A 23 -6.83 2.65 -10.24
C ASP A 23 -5.46 1.96 -10.07
N MET A 24 -5.30 1.10 -9.04
CA MET A 24 -4.16 0.20 -8.90
C MET A 24 -4.02 -0.75 -10.09
N ASP A 25 -5.10 -1.43 -10.50
CA ASP A 25 -5.09 -2.33 -11.65
C ASP A 25 -4.60 -1.58 -12.89
N ALA A 26 -5.16 -0.41 -13.18
CA ALA A 26 -4.75 0.40 -14.33
C ALA A 26 -3.25 0.77 -14.27
N ALA A 27 -2.76 1.22 -13.12
CA ALA A 27 -1.37 1.61 -12.93
C ALA A 27 -0.40 0.43 -13.09
N ILE A 28 -0.72 -0.74 -12.50
CA ILE A 28 0.10 -1.94 -12.63
C ILE A 28 0.11 -2.46 -14.06
N GLN A 29 -1.04 -2.43 -14.76
CA GLN A 29 -1.10 -2.82 -16.17
C GLN A 29 -0.25 -1.89 -17.06
N ASP A 30 -0.26 -0.58 -16.81
CA ASP A 30 0.63 0.35 -17.51
C ASP A 30 2.11 0.07 -17.22
N LEU A 31 2.47 -0.19 -15.96
CA LEU A 31 3.84 -0.56 -15.58
C LEU A 31 4.28 -1.87 -16.27
N MET A 32 3.41 -2.89 -16.31
CA MET A 32 3.70 -4.15 -17.00
C MET A 32 3.90 -3.95 -18.51
N LYS A 33 3.08 -3.12 -19.17
CA LYS A 33 3.27 -2.75 -20.58
C LYS A 33 4.63 -2.05 -20.83
N LYS A 34 5.12 -1.31 -19.83
CA LYS A 34 6.45 -0.68 -19.84
C LYS A 34 7.58 -1.65 -19.46
N GLY A 35 7.28 -2.95 -19.32
CA GLY A 35 8.25 -4.01 -19.06
C GLY A 35 8.64 -4.14 -17.59
N MET A 36 7.78 -3.71 -16.65
CA MET A 36 8.01 -3.90 -15.21
C MET A 36 8.33 -5.36 -14.88
N LYS A 37 9.39 -5.57 -14.11
CA LYS A 37 9.82 -6.89 -13.64
C LYS A 37 9.52 -7.14 -12.16
N CYS A 38 9.47 -6.08 -11.36
CA CYS A 38 9.22 -6.15 -9.92
C CYS A 38 8.50 -4.88 -9.46
N LEU A 39 7.85 -4.94 -8.29
CA LEU A 39 7.03 -3.86 -7.76
C LEU A 39 7.44 -3.50 -6.34
N VAL A 40 7.61 -2.21 -6.08
CA VAL A 40 7.59 -1.64 -4.75
C VAL A 40 6.19 -1.04 -4.50
N LEU A 41 5.46 -1.61 -3.54
CA LEU A 41 4.17 -1.12 -3.08
C LEU A 41 4.38 -0.28 -1.82
N ASP A 42 4.12 1.03 -1.89
CA ASP A 42 4.28 1.93 -0.76
C ASP A 42 2.97 2.15 -0.01
N LEU A 43 2.93 1.70 1.25
CA LEU A 43 1.84 1.89 2.21
C LEU A 43 2.25 2.79 3.38
N ARG A 44 3.41 3.46 3.31
CA ARG A 44 3.86 4.38 4.35
C ARG A 44 2.90 5.55 4.49
N PHE A 45 2.64 5.94 5.73
CA PHE A 45 1.69 7.00 6.09
C PHE A 45 0.24 6.79 5.63
N ASN A 46 -0.13 5.58 5.19
CA ASN A 46 -1.50 5.25 4.84
C ASN A 46 -2.30 4.78 6.08
N PRO A 47 -3.27 5.57 6.59
CA PRO A 47 -4.01 5.27 7.81
C PRO A 47 -5.06 4.15 7.64
N GLY A 48 -5.17 3.59 6.45
CA GLY A 48 -6.09 2.53 6.09
C GLY A 48 -7.22 3.04 5.21
N GLY A 49 -8.45 2.66 5.54
CA GLY A 49 -9.66 2.96 4.76
C GLY A 49 -10.60 1.77 4.76
N LEU A 50 -11.25 1.53 3.63
CA LEU A 50 -12.28 0.50 3.48
C LEU A 50 -11.70 -0.91 3.56
N LEU A 51 -12.30 -1.77 4.41
CA LEU A 51 -11.89 -3.16 4.61
C LEU A 51 -11.98 -3.98 3.32
N ASN A 52 -13.10 -3.88 2.61
CA ASN A 52 -13.32 -4.62 1.36
C ASN A 52 -12.26 -4.27 0.32
N VAL A 53 -11.90 -2.99 0.18
CA VAL A 53 -10.85 -2.53 -0.74
C VAL A 53 -9.49 -3.12 -0.35
N ALA A 54 -9.20 -3.25 0.95
CA ALA A 54 -7.97 -3.89 1.43
C ALA A 54 -7.94 -5.38 1.10
N VAL A 55 -9.07 -6.07 1.28
CA VAL A 55 -9.24 -7.49 0.93
C VAL A 55 -9.07 -7.67 -0.57
N ASP A 56 -9.79 -6.91 -1.38
CA ASP A 56 -9.74 -6.96 -2.84
C ASP A 56 -8.33 -6.65 -3.35
N MET A 57 -7.63 -5.67 -2.75
CA MET A 57 -6.23 -5.39 -3.07
C MET A 57 -5.31 -6.56 -2.75
N ALA A 58 -5.42 -7.15 -1.56
CA ALA A 58 -4.60 -8.31 -1.20
C ALA A 58 -4.89 -9.52 -2.10
N ASP A 59 -6.15 -9.70 -2.51
CA ASP A 59 -6.59 -10.76 -3.42
C ASP A 59 -5.89 -10.67 -4.79
N LYS A 60 -5.60 -9.45 -5.27
CA LYS A 60 -4.81 -9.25 -6.50
C LYS A 60 -3.39 -9.82 -6.41
N PHE A 61 -2.83 -10.02 -5.23
CA PHE A 61 -1.48 -10.55 -5.06
C PHE A 61 -1.43 -12.02 -4.63
N LEU A 62 -2.56 -12.61 -4.24
CA LEU A 62 -2.65 -13.93 -3.63
C LEU A 62 -3.59 -14.84 -4.43
N GLU A 63 -3.14 -16.04 -4.80
CA GLU A 63 -4.00 -16.96 -5.57
C GLU A 63 -5.01 -17.72 -4.71
N ARG A 64 -4.77 -17.84 -3.40
CA ARG A 64 -5.59 -18.63 -2.47
C ARG A 64 -5.25 -18.35 -0.99
N GLY A 65 -6.14 -18.82 -0.11
CA GLY A 65 -5.95 -18.84 1.34
C GLY A 65 -6.52 -17.61 2.03
N VAL A 66 -6.43 -17.57 3.36
CA VAL A 66 -7.02 -16.47 4.15
C VAL A 66 -6.24 -15.18 3.92
N ILE A 67 -6.93 -14.07 3.70
CA ILE A 67 -6.35 -12.72 3.64
C ILE A 67 -6.36 -12.10 5.04
N VAL A 68 -7.53 -12.13 5.68
CA VAL A 68 -7.75 -11.60 7.03
C VAL A 68 -8.96 -12.30 7.63
N SER A 69 -8.99 -12.39 8.96
CA SER A 69 -10.20 -12.75 9.69
C SER A 69 -10.55 -11.72 10.74
N THR A 70 -11.84 -11.60 11.03
CA THR A 70 -12.35 -10.82 12.16
C THR A 70 -12.79 -11.75 13.26
N LYS A 71 -12.54 -11.36 14.51
CA LYS A 71 -13.14 -12.03 15.67
C LYS A 71 -13.73 -11.00 16.62
N GLY A 72 -15.04 -11.07 16.80
CA GLY A 72 -15.82 -10.21 17.69
C GLY A 72 -16.28 -10.94 18.95
N ARG A 73 -17.03 -10.22 19.79
CA ARG A 73 -17.70 -10.82 20.95
C ARG A 73 -18.86 -11.72 20.51
N ASP A 74 -19.55 -11.31 19.45
CA ASP A 74 -20.63 -12.06 18.83
C ASP A 74 -20.11 -12.87 17.64
N LYS A 75 -20.58 -14.11 17.46
CA LYS A 75 -20.17 -14.97 16.34
C LYS A 75 -20.55 -14.38 14.97
N THR A 76 -21.61 -13.58 14.90
CA THR A 76 -22.03 -12.85 13.68
C THR A 76 -21.02 -11.79 13.23
N GLN A 77 -20.03 -11.46 14.07
CA GLN A 77 -18.94 -10.54 13.76
C GLN A 77 -17.67 -11.28 13.32
N ASN A 78 -17.71 -12.61 13.26
CA ASN A 78 -16.60 -13.43 12.82
C ASN A 78 -16.69 -13.70 11.32
N TYR A 79 -15.75 -13.13 10.57
CA TYR A 79 -15.64 -13.30 9.14
C TYR A 79 -14.25 -13.82 8.79
N VAL A 80 -14.17 -14.61 7.72
CA VAL A 80 -12.91 -15.06 7.12
C VAL A 80 -12.95 -14.63 5.67
N TYR A 81 -12.04 -13.74 5.29
CA TYR A 81 -11.88 -13.26 3.93
C TYR A 81 -10.80 -14.09 3.24
N GLN A 82 -11.11 -14.64 2.07
CA GLN A 82 -10.22 -15.54 1.34
C GLN A 82 -9.83 -14.96 -0.01
N ALA A 83 -8.64 -15.33 -0.47
CA ALA A 83 -8.14 -15.01 -1.79
C ALA A 83 -8.62 -16.03 -2.84
N HIS A 84 -8.66 -15.57 -4.09
CA HIS A 84 -9.15 -16.26 -5.26
C HIS A 84 -8.16 -16.11 -6.42
N LYS A 85 -7.90 -17.21 -7.11
CA LYS A 85 -6.96 -17.25 -8.24
C LYS A 85 -7.36 -16.35 -9.43
N LYS A 86 -8.65 -16.02 -9.58
CA LYS A 86 -9.14 -15.27 -10.73
C LYS A 86 -8.73 -13.81 -10.61
N GLY A 87 -7.94 -13.32 -11.57
CA GLY A 87 -7.55 -11.91 -11.62
C GLY A 87 -6.37 -11.56 -10.72
N THR A 88 -5.69 -12.56 -10.15
CA THR A 88 -4.40 -12.38 -9.48
C THR A 88 -3.34 -11.92 -10.49
N TYR A 89 -2.47 -11.00 -10.07
CA TYR A 89 -1.34 -10.57 -10.88
C TYR A 89 -0.33 -11.69 -11.10
N PRO A 90 0.48 -11.61 -12.17
CA PRO A 90 1.65 -12.47 -12.32
C PRO A 90 2.57 -12.42 -11.09
N ASN A 91 3.29 -13.51 -10.84
CA ASN A 91 4.18 -13.62 -9.70
C ASN A 91 5.51 -12.88 -9.92
N PHE A 92 5.47 -11.55 -9.95
CA PHE A 92 6.68 -10.71 -9.92
C PHE A 92 7.17 -10.48 -8.47
N PRO A 93 8.48 -10.24 -8.25
CA PRO A 93 9.01 -9.85 -6.94
C PRO A 93 8.32 -8.60 -6.40
N LEU A 94 8.00 -8.63 -5.11
CA LEU A 94 7.22 -7.61 -4.41
C LEU A 94 7.91 -7.20 -3.10
N VAL A 95 8.12 -5.89 -2.92
CA VAL A 95 8.50 -5.29 -1.64
C VAL A 95 7.39 -4.33 -1.23
N VAL A 96 6.99 -4.37 0.03
CA VAL A 96 5.97 -3.48 0.60
C VAL A 96 6.63 -2.56 1.61
N LEU A 97 6.58 -1.25 1.35
CA LEU A 97 7.09 -0.25 2.29
C LEU A 97 6.02 0.05 3.34
N VAL A 98 6.42 -0.01 4.61
CA VAL A 98 5.52 0.23 5.76
C VAL A 98 6.20 1.09 6.82
N ASN A 99 5.41 1.87 7.55
CA ASN A 99 5.88 2.62 8.70
C ASN A 99 4.82 2.74 9.80
N ASN A 100 5.12 3.50 10.85
CA ASN A 100 4.21 3.73 11.98
C ASN A 100 2.92 4.47 11.59
N GLY A 101 2.84 5.09 10.41
CA GLY A 101 1.61 5.67 9.86
C GLY A 101 0.77 4.67 9.04
N SER A 102 1.32 3.51 8.69
CA SER A 102 0.59 2.42 8.05
C SER A 102 -0.36 1.77 9.07
N ALA A 103 -1.67 1.87 8.86
CA ALA A 103 -2.67 1.41 9.83
C ALA A 103 -3.87 0.70 9.19
N SER A 104 -4.58 -0.12 9.96
CA SER A 104 -5.87 -0.71 9.58
C SER A 104 -5.81 -1.49 8.26
N ALA A 105 -6.43 -1.00 7.18
CA ALA A 105 -6.41 -1.66 5.86
C ALA A 105 -4.98 -1.90 5.33
N SER A 106 -4.05 -0.97 5.56
CA SER A 106 -2.63 -1.13 5.20
C SER A 106 -2.01 -2.33 5.92
N GLU A 107 -2.37 -2.55 7.18
CA GLU A 107 -1.87 -3.65 8.01
C GLU A 107 -2.46 -5.00 7.59
N ILE A 108 -3.68 -5.00 7.06
CA ILE A 108 -4.31 -6.18 6.47
C ILE A 108 -3.54 -6.62 5.23
N VAL A 109 -3.29 -5.70 4.30
CA VAL A 109 -2.53 -6.00 3.07
C VAL A 109 -1.11 -6.45 3.41
N ALA A 110 -0.43 -5.71 4.29
CA ALA A 110 0.92 -6.04 4.72
C ALA A 110 1.00 -7.40 5.44
N GLY A 111 0.05 -7.69 6.34
CA GLY A 111 -0.04 -8.96 7.05
C GLY A 111 -0.33 -10.14 6.12
N ALA A 112 -1.24 -9.96 5.16
CA ALA A 112 -1.55 -10.98 4.16
C ALA A 112 -0.34 -11.30 3.27
N ILE A 113 0.32 -10.28 2.71
CA ILE A 113 1.51 -10.45 1.87
C ILE A 113 2.64 -11.14 2.64
N LYS A 114 2.85 -10.73 3.89
CA LYS A 114 3.87 -11.30 4.78
C LYS A 114 3.61 -12.77 5.08
N ASP A 115 2.42 -13.10 5.58
CA ASP A 115 2.13 -14.45 6.08
C ASP A 115 2.06 -15.48 4.95
N HIS A 116 1.69 -15.05 3.75
CA HIS A 116 1.74 -15.88 2.53
C HIS A 116 3.13 -15.96 1.90
N LYS A 117 4.13 -15.27 2.44
CA LYS A 117 5.48 -15.14 1.85
C LYS A 117 5.43 -14.63 0.40
N ARG A 118 4.41 -13.82 0.06
CA ARG A 118 4.23 -13.29 -1.29
C ARG A 118 5.21 -12.16 -1.60
N GLY A 119 5.63 -11.42 -0.58
CA GLY A 119 6.57 -10.31 -0.73
C GLY A 119 7.25 -9.94 0.58
N LEU A 120 8.24 -9.06 0.51
CA LEU A 120 9.00 -8.60 1.65
C LEU A 120 8.50 -7.25 2.15
N LEU A 121 8.07 -7.18 3.41
CA LEU A 121 7.89 -5.91 4.11
C LEU A 121 9.24 -5.28 4.49
N LEU A 122 9.39 -3.99 4.20
CA LEU A 122 10.54 -3.16 4.54
C LEU A 122 10.10 -1.86 5.21
N GLY A 123 10.85 -1.40 6.20
CA GLY A 123 10.65 -0.11 6.86
C GLY A 123 10.65 -0.24 8.37
N ILE A 124 9.60 0.24 9.05
CA ILE A 124 9.43 0.11 10.51
C ILE A 124 8.05 -0.46 10.85
N LYS A 125 7.87 -0.89 12.11
CA LYS A 125 6.62 -1.47 12.61
C LYS A 125 5.42 -0.58 12.32
N THR A 126 4.32 -1.20 11.89
CA THR A 126 3.04 -0.51 11.63
C THR A 126 2.35 -0.04 12.90
N PHE A 127 1.26 0.73 12.76
CA PHE A 127 0.57 1.41 13.86
C PHE A 127 -0.04 0.45 14.91
N GLY A 128 -0.65 -0.66 14.50
CA GLY A 128 -1.39 -1.57 15.38
C GLY A 128 -2.88 -1.28 15.49
N LYS A 129 -3.51 -0.71 14.46
CA LYS A 129 -4.96 -0.44 14.44
C LYS A 129 -5.72 -1.66 13.92
N GLY A 130 -5.75 -2.70 14.75
CA GLY A 130 -6.41 -3.96 14.43
C GLY A 130 -7.89 -4.05 14.81
N SER A 131 -8.65 -2.96 14.83
CA SER A 131 -10.05 -2.95 15.31
C SER A 131 -11.07 -2.75 14.17
N VAL A 132 -12.13 -3.54 14.15
CA VAL A 132 -13.29 -3.37 13.27
C VAL A 132 -14.26 -2.40 13.92
N GLN A 133 -14.67 -1.38 13.18
CA GLN A 133 -15.71 -0.45 13.60
C GLN A 133 -17.00 -0.72 12.81
N SER A 134 -18.09 -1.02 13.51
CA SER A 134 -19.42 -1.20 12.92
C SER A 134 -20.27 0.05 13.15
N LEU A 135 -21.11 0.39 12.18
CA LEU A 135 -22.18 1.38 12.36
C LEU A 135 -23.43 0.66 12.83
N ILE A 136 -23.89 0.99 14.03
CA ILE A 136 -25.10 0.44 14.65
C ILE A 136 -26.16 1.53 14.60
N PRO A 137 -27.22 1.40 13.78
CA PRO A 137 -28.31 2.37 13.75
C PRO A 137 -28.96 2.54 15.13
N VAL A 138 -29.36 3.76 15.46
CA VAL A 138 -30.04 4.10 16.73
C VAL A 138 -31.36 4.79 16.44
N GLY A 139 -32.38 4.50 17.25
CA GLY A 139 -33.71 5.08 17.11
C GLY A 139 -34.40 4.63 15.82
N ASP A 140 -34.91 5.59 15.06
CA ASP A 140 -35.56 5.39 13.76
C ASP A 140 -34.59 5.25 12.58
N GLY A 141 -33.29 5.04 12.85
CA GLY A 141 -32.26 4.89 11.82
C GLY A 141 -31.68 6.20 11.29
N LYS A 142 -32.08 7.35 11.84
CA LYS A 142 -31.52 8.67 11.49
C LYS A 142 -30.13 8.95 12.08
N ALA A 143 -29.71 8.14 13.05
CA ALA A 143 -28.38 8.22 13.66
C ALA A 143 -27.76 6.83 13.75
N ALA A 144 -26.43 6.76 13.82
CA ALA A 144 -25.72 5.51 14.04
C ALA A 144 -24.54 5.70 15.00
N LEU A 145 -24.30 4.70 15.85
CA LEU A 145 -23.12 4.60 16.69
C LEU A 145 -22.01 3.88 15.94
N LYS A 146 -20.83 4.50 15.88
CA LYS A 146 -19.63 3.84 15.37
C LYS A 146 -18.90 3.17 16.53
N LEU A 147 -19.05 1.85 16.66
CA LEU A 147 -18.51 1.09 17.79
C LEU A 147 -17.49 0.05 17.34
N THR A 148 -16.43 -0.12 18.12
CA THR A 148 -15.49 -1.23 17.93
C THR A 148 -16.16 -2.54 18.34
N THR A 149 -16.31 -3.45 17.38
CA THR A 149 -17.07 -4.71 17.55
C THR A 149 -16.18 -5.94 17.48
N ALA A 150 -15.10 -5.87 16.71
CA ALA A 150 -14.22 -7.01 16.48
C ALA A 150 -12.75 -6.58 16.31
N ARG A 151 -11.86 -7.58 16.25
CA ARG A 151 -10.43 -7.40 15.96
C ARG A 151 -10.04 -8.13 14.68
N TYR A 152 -9.07 -7.58 13.95
CA TYR A 152 -8.44 -8.20 12.79
C TYR A 152 -7.33 -9.16 13.22
N TYR A 153 -7.25 -10.29 12.51
CA TYR A 153 -6.22 -11.30 12.64
C TYR A 153 -5.63 -11.60 11.28
N THR A 154 -4.30 -11.67 11.21
CA THR A 154 -3.56 -12.05 10.01
C THR A 154 -3.80 -13.52 9.65
N PRO A 155 -3.37 -14.00 8.47
CA PRO A 155 -3.53 -15.41 8.08
C PRO A 155 -2.87 -16.40 9.05
N SER A 156 -1.75 -16.02 9.68
CA SER A 156 -1.10 -16.82 10.74
C SER A 156 -1.81 -16.77 12.10
N GLY A 157 -2.92 -16.04 12.21
CA GLY A 157 -3.71 -15.92 13.44
C GLY A 157 -3.21 -14.88 14.42
N VAL A 158 -2.28 -14.00 14.02
CA VAL A 158 -1.78 -12.91 14.87
C VAL A 158 -2.79 -11.78 14.93
N CYS A 159 -3.17 -11.35 16.14
CA CYS A 159 -4.00 -10.16 16.32
C CYS A 159 -3.18 -8.89 16.03
N ILE A 160 -3.70 -8.02 15.16
CA ILE A 160 -3.01 -6.78 14.75
C ILE A 160 -3.09 -5.71 15.85
N HIS A 161 -4.15 -5.71 16.65
CA HIS A 161 -4.46 -4.63 17.60
C HIS A 161 -3.33 -4.45 18.63
N GLU A 162 -2.85 -3.20 18.79
CA GLU A 162 -1.74 -2.78 19.67
C GLU A 162 -0.37 -3.40 19.36
N LYS A 163 -0.30 -4.37 18.46
CA LYS A 163 0.94 -5.05 18.06
C LYS A 163 1.52 -4.46 16.77
N GLY A 164 0.66 -4.25 15.78
CA GLY A 164 1.07 -3.95 14.41
C GLY A 164 1.73 -5.15 13.71
N ILE A 165 2.30 -4.89 12.55
CA ILE A 165 3.02 -5.82 11.70
C ILE A 165 4.49 -5.40 11.66
N GLU A 166 5.36 -6.32 12.08
CA GLU A 166 6.82 -6.13 11.98
C GLU A 166 7.30 -6.35 10.53
N PRO A 167 8.14 -5.47 9.97
CA PRO A 167 8.74 -5.71 8.66
C PRO A 167 9.80 -6.82 8.73
N HIS A 168 10.12 -7.42 7.58
CA HIS A 168 11.24 -8.36 7.47
C HIS A 168 12.58 -7.63 7.52
N VAL A 169 12.65 -6.48 6.84
CA VAL A 169 13.85 -5.64 6.78
C VAL A 169 13.57 -4.33 7.50
N LYS A 170 14.21 -4.15 8.66
CA LYS A 170 14.08 -2.92 9.45
C LYS A 170 15.03 -1.85 8.89
N VAL A 171 14.47 -0.70 8.53
CA VAL A 171 15.21 0.50 8.10
C VAL A 171 14.68 1.67 8.91
N GLN A 172 15.38 1.98 10.00
CA GLN A 172 15.01 3.05 10.90
C GLN A 172 15.40 4.40 10.31
N LEU A 173 14.47 5.35 10.39
CA LEU A 173 14.73 6.76 10.09
C LEU A 173 14.72 7.56 11.39
N ASN A 174 15.56 8.58 11.48
CA ASN A 174 15.51 9.57 12.54
C ASN A 174 14.38 10.60 12.29
N PHE A 175 14.09 11.45 13.27
CA PHE A 175 12.97 12.39 13.17
C PHE A 175 13.08 13.36 11.98
N ALA A 176 14.28 13.86 11.70
CA ALA A 176 14.51 14.77 10.58
C ALA A 176 14.30 14.06 9.23
N GLU A 177 14.77 12.82 9.11
CA GLU A 177 14.57 11.98 7.93
C GLU A 177 13.09 11.63 7.72
N ILE A 178 12.35 11.31 8.79
CA ILE A 178 10.90 11.04 8.73
C ILE A 178 10.16 12.28 8.27
N LYS A 179 10.50 13.45 8.81
CA LYS A 179 9.88 14.72 8.42
C LYS A 179 10.15 15.03 6.95
N ALA A 180 11.40 14.90 6.50
CA ALA A 180 11.78 15.12 5.11
C ALA A 180 11.08 14.13 4.17
N LEU A 181 10.96 12.86 4.56
CA LEU A 181 10.20 11.85 3.82
C LEU A 181 8.74 12.24 3.68
N HIS A 182 8.11 12.62 4.79
CA HIS A 182 6.70 12.99 4.79
C HIS A 182 6.43 14.21 3.92
N GLU A 183 7.27 15.25 4.01
CA GLU A 183 7.20 16.44 3.16
C GLU A 183 7.38 16.09 1.68
N HIS A 184 8.36 15.25 1.36
CA HIS A 184 8.62 14.82 -0.01
C HIS A 184 7.45 14.03 -0.62
N LEU A 185 6.91 13.03 0.10
CA LEU A 185 5.77 12.25 -0.36
C LEU A 185 4.50 13.10 -0.49
N ALA A 186 4.29 14.07 0.41
CA ALA A 186 3.19 15.01 0.31
C ALA A 186 3.28 15.87 -0.96
N MET A 187 4.48 16.35 -1.31
CA MET A 187 4.70 17.10 -2.55
C MET A 187 4.39 16.26 -3.80
N ILE A 188 4.88 15.01 -3.86
CA ILE A 188 4.58 14.08 -4.98
C ILE A 188 3.08 13.89 -5.14
N ASN A 189 2.35 13.70 -4.03
CA ASN A 189 0.91 13.49 -4.08
C ASN A 189 0.17 14.73 -4.60
N ILE A 190 0.60 15.93 -4.18
CA ILE A 190 0.05 17.20 -4.69
C ILE A 190 0.30 17.33 -6.20
N ASP A 191 1.52 17.05 -6.66
CA ASP A 191 1.87 17.13 -8.09
C ASP A 191 1.05 16.13 -8.92
N ALA A 192 0.84 14.91 -8.41
CA ALA A 192 -0.02 13.91 -9.04
C ALA A 192 -1.47 14.41 -9.16
N MET A 193 -2.04 14.93 -8.06
CA MET A 193 -3.41 15.47 -8.07
C MET A 193 -3.57 16.67 -9.01
N ILE A 194 -2.58 17.56 -9.09
CA ILE A 194 -2.58 18.70 -10.03
C ILE A 194 -2.56 18.19 -11.47
N ASN A 195 -1.73 17.19 -11.78
CA ASN A 195 -1.62 16.64 -13.12
C ASN A 195 -2.89 15.89 -13.55
N GLU A 196 -3.50 15.10 -12.67
CA GLU A 196 -4.81 14.49 -12.92
C GLU A 196 -5.90 15.54 -13.19
N THR A 197 -5.91 16.63 -12.42
CA THR A 197 -6.86 17.74 -12.61
C THR A 197 -6.64 18.43 -13.97
N LYS A 198 -5.38 18.60 -14.40
CA LYS A 198 -5.06 19.15 -15.72
C LYS A 198 -5.49 18.20 -16.83
N VAL A 199 -5.21 16.90 -16.73
CA VAL A 199 -5.66 15.90 -17.73
C VAL A 199 -7.17 15.90 -17.86
N ASN A 200 -7.91 16.00 -16.75
CA ASN A 200 -9.37 16.08 -16.78
C ASN A 200 -9.89 17.41 -17.36
N LYS A 201 -9.18 18.54 -17.15
CA LYS A 201 -9.52 19.84 -17.77
C LYS A 201 -9.14 19.93 -19.25
N VAL A 202 -8.12 19.22 -19.72
CA VAL A 202 -7.76 19.19 -21.14
C VAL A 202 -8.85 18.54 -22.00
N ASN A 203 -9.77 17.79 -21.39
CA ASN A 203 -10.99 17.29 -22.04
C ASN A 203 -12.15 18.32 -22.10
N GLY A 204 -11.91 19.59 -21.75
CA GLY A 204 -12.87 20.68 -21.86
C GLY A 204 -12.22 22.07 -21.81
N THR A 205 -11.82 22.58 -22.98
CA THR A 205 -11.45 23.97 -23.33
C THR A 205 -10.52 24.77 -22.38
N GLU A 206 -9.37 25.17 -22.94
CA GLU A 206 -8.23 25.82 -22.29
C GLU A 206 -8.49 27.16 -21.58
N THR A 207 -7.71 27.42 -20.53
CA THR A 207 -7.08 28.74 -20.30
C THR A 207 -5.72 28.56 -19.63
N VAL A 208 -4.66 29.05 -20.29
CA VAL A 208 -3.28 29.02 -19.80
C VAL A 208 -3.01 30.26 -18.94
N LEU A 209 -2.63 30.07 -17.67
CA LEU A 209 -1.95 31.09 -16.88
C LEU A 209 -0.50 30.66 -16.64
N LYS A 210 0.43 31.34 -17.32
CA LYS A 210 1.87 31.25 -17.07
C LYS A 210 2.19 32.00 -15.76
N GLY A 211 2.67 31.28 -14.75
CA GLY A 211 3.30 31.85 -13.57
C GLY A 211 4.72 31.28 -13.44
N THR A 212 5.71 32.09 -13.79
CA THR A 212 7.14 31.83 -13.56
C THR A 212 7.47 32.03 -12.09
N VAL A 213 7.98 31.01 -11.42
CA VAL A 213 8.68 31.15 -10.12
C VAL A 213 10.03 30.44 -10.25
N GLY A 214 11.10 31.22 -10.15
CA GLY A 214 12.48 30.76 -10.28
C GLY A 214 12.83 29.73 -9.21
N ALA A 215 13.23 28.54 -9.67
CA ALA A 215 13.71 27.46 -8.82
C ALA A 215 15.18 27.70 -8.46
N LYS A 216 15.47 27.95 -7.18
CA LYS A 216 16.78 27.60 -6.63
C LYS A 216 16.74 26.10 -6.36
N GLU A 217 17.57 25.33 -7.06
CA GLU A 217 17.69 23.87 -6.91
C GLU A 217 18.08 23.54 -5.47
N LYS A 218 17.09 23.06 -4.68
CA LYS A 218 17.37 22.36 -3.42
C LYS A 218 18.02 21.01 -3.76
N PRO A 219 18.98 20.52 -2.97
CA PRO A 219 19.51 19.17 -3.16
C PRO A 219 18.35 18.16 -3.19
N GLN A 220 18.38 17.29 -4.20
CA GLN A 220 17.35 16.29 -4.44
C GLN A 220 17.24 15.37 -3.22
N TYR A 221 16.06 15.32 -2.60
CA TYR A 221 15.81 14.43 -1.47
C TYR A 221 15.95 12.96 -1.90
N ILE A 222 16.59 12.14 -1.06
CA ILE A 222 16.79 10.71 -1.29
C ILE A 222 15.99 9.94 -0.25
N ASP A 223 15.07 9.10 -0.71
CA ASP A 223 14.30 8.20 0.13
C ASP A 223 15.09 6.91 0.40
N MET A 224 15.74 6.85 1.57
CA MET A 224 16.59 5.72 1.96
C MET A 224 15.85 4.37 2.01
N GLN A 225 14.56 4.36 2.36
CA GLN A 225 13.79 3.11 2.43
C GLN A 225 13.43 2.62 1.03
N LEU A 226 13.09 3.53 0.11
CA LEU A 226 12.85 3.20 -1.29
C LEU A 226 14.13 2.71 -1.97
N GLU A 227 15.26 3.39 -1.78
CA GLU A 227 16.56 2.95 -2.30
C GLU A 227 16.90 1.54 -1.81
N ARG A 228 16.71 1.29 -0.51
CA ARG A 228 16.96 -0.04 0.05
C ARG A 228 16.04 -1.11 -0.54
N ALA A 229 14.78 -0.78 -0.84
CA ALA A 229 13.87 -1.70 -1.53
C ALA A 229 14.34 -1.98 -2.96
N ILE A 230 14.78 -0.96 -3.69
CA ILE A 230 15.34 -1.10 -5.04
C ILE A 230 16.59 -1.99 -5.02
N ASP A 231 17.50 -1.80 -4.06
CA ASP A 231 18.69 -2.65 -3.88
C ASP A 231 18.34 -4.12 -3.66
N ILE A 232 17.30 -4.39 -2.86
CA ILE A 232 16.82 -5.76 -2.64
C ILE A 232 16.31 -6.36 -3.95
N MET A 233 15.54 -5.60 -4.74
CA MET A 233 15.05 -6.06 -6.04
C MET A 233 16.18 -6.37 -7.01
N LYS A 234 17.18 -5.49 -7.08
CA LYS A 234 18.41 -5.70 -7.87
C LYS A 234 19.12 -6.99 -7.44
N GLY A 235 19.27 -7.20 -6.14
CA GLY A 235 19.87 -8.42 -5.58
C GLY A 235 19.10 -9.68 -5.94
N ILE A 236 17.76 -9.66 -5.87
CA ILE A 236 16.90 -10.78 -6.26
C ILE A 236 17.09 -11.10 -7.75
N GLU A 237 17.08 -10.10 -8.63
CA GLU A 237 17.27 -10.32 -10.07
C GLU A 237 18.65 -10.91 -10.39
N VAL A 238 19.72 -10.41 -9.74
CA VAL A 238 21.08 -10.93 -9.92
C VAL A 238 21.18 -12.38 -9.45
N TYR A 239 20.58 -12.71 -8.31
CA TYR A 239 20.57 -14.08 -7.79
C TYR A 239 19.77 -15.03 -8.70
N ALA A 240 18.57 -14.62 -9.13
CA ALA A 240 17.73 -15.40 -10.04
C ALA A 240 18.50 -15.76 -11.32
N LYS A 241 19.12 -14.76 -11.97
CA LYS A 241 19.95 -14.97 -13.18
C LYS A 241 21.10 -15.96 -12.98
N ARG A 242 21.72 -15.98 -11.80
CA ARG A 242 22.82 -16.92 -11.48
C ARG A 242 22.34 -18.33 -11.16
N SER A 243 21.17 -18.44 -10.53
CA SER A 243 20.62 -19.72 -10.07
C SER A 243 19.91 -20.53 -11.16
N GLY A 244 19.67 -19.96 -12.34
CA GLY A 244 18.91 -20.62 -13.41
C GLY A 244 17.45 -20.89 -13.04
N ALA A 245 16.97 -20.34 -11.92
CA ALA A 245 15.57 -20.41 -11.52
C ALA A 245 14.76 -19.47 -12.44
N PRO A 246 13.62 -19.95 -12.99
CA PRO A 246 12.74 -19.14 -13.83
C PRO A 246 12.15 -17.94 -13.07
#